data_AF-A0A844IWW2-F1
#
_entry.id   AF-A0A844IWW2-F1
#
_cell.length_a   1.000
_cell.length_b   1.000
_cell.length_c   1.000
_cell.angle_alpha   90.00
_cell.angle_beta   90.00
_cell.angle_gamma   90.00
#
_symmetry.space_group_name_H-M   'P 1'
#
loop_
_entity.id
_entity.type
_entity.pdbx_description
1 polymer ?
#
loop_
_entity_poly.entity_id
_entity_poly.type
_entity_poly.pdbx_seq_one_letter_code
_entity_poly.pdbx_strand_id
1 'polypeptide(L)'
;GEANAWFNLGLSLEKVDREQDALGAYRNARELYQTMGLDDKVQNCNNAIEDLSQPQKPVVSRTRFWGWLRRFWGWLRGWFRR
;
A
#
# COMPACT_ATOMS: atom_id res chain seq x y z
N GLY A 1 0.98 -17.58 -20.58
CA GLY A 1 -0.31 -18.05 -20.03
C GLY A 1 -1.16 -16.86 -19.69
N GLU A 2 -2.47 -16.98 -19.86
CA GLU A 2 -3.44 -15.89 -19.70
C GLU A 2 -3.35 -15.18 -18.34
N ALA A 3 -3.18 -15.92 -17.24
CA ALA A 3 -3.00 -15.34 -15.91
C ALA A 3 -1.83 -14.36 -15.81
N ASN A 4 -0.67 -14.73 -16.39
CA ASN A 4 0.50 -13.84 -16.43
C ASN A 4 0.25 -12.60 -17.30
N ALA A 5 -0.54 -12.72 -18.36
CA ALA A 5 -0.87 -11.59 -19.23
C ALA A 5 -1.72 -10.57 -18.48
N TRP A 6 -2.74 -11.03 -17.74
CA TRP A 6 -3.53 -10.19 -16.85
C TRP A 6 -2.69 -9.54 -15.75
N PHE A 7 -1.76 -10.28 -15.13
CA PHE A 7 -0.86 -9.73 -14.12
C PHE A 7 0.04 -8.61 -14.67
N ASN A 8 0.66 -8.85 -15.84
CA ASN A 8 1.51 -7.86 -16.49
C ASN A 8 0.73 -6.64 -17.00
N LEU A 9 -0.53 -6.84 -17.40
CA LEU A 9 -1.44 -5.75 -17.72
C LEU A 9 -1.70 -4.88 -16.49
N GLY A 10 -1.95 -5.49 -15.32
CA GLY A 10 -2.07 -4.78 -14.04
C GLY A 10 -0.85 -3.89 -13.76
N LEU A 11 0.36 -4.46 -13.85
CA LEU A 11 1.62 -3.71 -13.69
C LEU A 11 1.77 -2.55 -14.69
N SER A 12 1.31 -2.75 -15.92
CA SER A 12 1.41 -1.72 -16.96
C SER A 12 0.41 -0.58 -16.73
N LEU A 13 -0.79 -0.91 -16.25
CA LEU A 13 -1.84 0.04 -15.91
C LEU A 13 -1.49 0.87 -14.67
N GLU A 14 -0.85 0.25 -13.68
CA GLU A 14 -0.31 0.93 -12.50
C GLU A 14 0.72 2.00 -12.90
N LYS A 15 1.62 1.69 -13.84
CA LYS A 15 2.64 2.63 -14.33
C LYS A 15 2.08 3.84 -15.08
N VAL A 16 0.82 3.78 -15.52
CA VAL A 16 0.13 4.89 -16.20
C VAL A 16 -0.99 5.45 -15.33
N ASP A 17 -0.91 5.25 -14.01
CA ASP A 17 -1.83 5.76 -12.99
C ASP A 17 -3.31 5.34 -13.19
N ARG A 18 -3.53 4.20 -13.87
CA ARG A 18 -4.87 3.61 -14.08
C ARG A 18 -5.17 2.56 -13.04
N GLU A 19 -5.15 2.97 -11.77
CA GLU A 19 -5.27 2.06 -10.61
C GLU A 19 -6.54 1.20 -10.62
N GLN A 20 -7.69 1.76 -11.02
CA GLN A 20 -8.96 1.02 -11.09
C GLN A 20 -8.94 -0.10 -12.14
N ASP A 21 -8.32 0.15 -13.29
CA ASP A 21 -8.17 -0.86 -14.34
C ASP A 21 -7.13 -1.91 -13.93
N ALA A 22 -6.05 -1.49 -13.25
CA ALA A 22 -5.04 -2.38 -12.70
C ALA A 22 -5.65 -3.36 -11.67
N LEU A 23 -6.54 -2.87 -10.80
CA LEU A 23 -7.30 -3.69 -9.86
C LEU A 23 -8.12 -4.78 -10.57
N GLY A 24 -8.79 -4.42 -11.68
CA GLY A 24 -9.51 -5.39 -12.51
C GLY A 24 -8.59 -6.46 -13.09
N ALA A 25 -7.45 -6.06 -13.64
CA ALA A 25 -6.48 -6.97 -14.22
C ALA A 25 -5.86 -7.92 -13.17
N TYR A 26 -5.51 -7.44 -11.99
CA TYR A 26 -5.00 -8.28 -10.91
C TYR A 26 -6.05 -9.26 -10.37
N ARG A 27 -7.33 -8.89 -10.33
CA ARG A 27 -8.43 -9.80 -9.94
C ARG A 27 -8.60 -10.94 -10.94
N ASN A 28 -8.58 -10.65 -12.24
CA ASN A 28 -8.62 -11.67 -13.29
C ASN A 28 -7.42 -12.62 -13.20
N ALA A 29 -6.22 -12.07 -13.01
CA ALA A 29 -5.02 -12.87 -12.82
C ALA A 29 -5.15 -13.79 -11.58
N ARG A 30 -5.67 -13.25 -10.48
CA ARG A 30 -5.87 -14.00 -9.23
C ARG A 30 -6.81 -15.19 -9.41
N GLU A 31 -7.97 -14.99 -10.03
CA GLU A 31 -8.93 -16.07 -10.28
C GLU A 31 -8.30 -17.18 -11.14
N LEU A 32 -7.56 -16.82 -12.17
CA LEU A 32 -6.86 -17.79 -13.01
C LEU A 32 -5.74 -18.52 -12.24
N TYR A 33 -4.96 -17.83 -11.42
CA TYR A 33 -3.95 -18.50 -10.58
C TYR A 33 -4.57 -19.41 -9.52
N GLN A 34 -5.72 -19.03 -8.97
CA GLN A 34 -6.45 -19.84 -8.00
C GLN A 34 -6.99 -21.12 -8.63
N THR A 35 -7.54 -21.05 -9.85
CA THR A 35 -7.98 -22.25 -10.57
C THR A 35 -6.82 -23.18 -10.95
N MET A 36 -5.63 -22.63 -11.13
CA MET A 36 -4.40 -23.41 -11.38
C MET A 36 -3.73 -23.93 -10.10
N GLY A 37 -4.22 -23.59 -8.91
CA GLY A 37 -3.60 -23.98 -7.63
C GLY A 37 -2.23 -23.32 -7.37
N LEU A 38 -2.00 -22.14 -7.95
CA LEU A 38 -0.73 -21.41 -7.83
C LEU A 38 -0.81 -20.40 -6.69
N ASP A 39 -0.82 -20.90 -5.45
CA ASP A 39 -1.06 -20.09 -4.24
C ASP A 39 -0.08 -18.91 -4.11
N ASP A 40 1.20 -19.10 -4.42
CA ASP A 40 2.20 -18.01 -4.40
C ASP A 40 1.81 -16.86 -5.35
N LYS A 41 1.23 -17.19 -6.50
CA LYS A 41 0.80 -16.19 -7.49
C LYS A 41 -0.51 -15.52 -7.07
N VAL A 42 -1.41 -16.25 -6.43
CA VAL A 42 -2.62 -15.71 -5.81
C VAL A 42 -2.25 -14.68 -4.74
N GLN A 43 -1.25 -14.97 -3.90
CA GLN A 43 -0.77 -14.04 -2.88
C GLN A 43 -0.16 -12.77 -3.49
N ASN A 44 0.64 -12.90 -4.55
CA ASN A 44 1.18 -11.73 -5.25
C ASN A 44 0.06 -10.83 -5.79
N CYS A 45 -1.00 -11.40 -6.37
CA CYS A 45 -2.17 -10.63 -6.80
C CYS A 45 -2.88 -9.97 -5.62
N ASN A 46 -3.04 -10.66 -4.49
CA ASN A 46 -3.68 -10.10 -3.30
C ASN A 46 -2.91 -8.91 -2.74
N ASN A 47 -1.58 -8.99 -2.66
CA ASN A 47 -0.74 -7.89 -2.20
C ASN A 47 -0.88 -6.67 -3.12
N ALA A 48 -0.80 -6.87 -4.44
CA ALA A 48 -0.98 -5.79 -5.41
C ALA A 48 -2.39 -5.16 -5.33
N ILE A 49 -3.42 -5.98 -5.13
CA ILE A 49 -4.79 -5.49 -4.92
C ILE A 49 -4.89 -4.71 -3.60
N GLU A 50 -4.27 -5.19 -2.52
CA GLU A 50 -4.29 -4.52 -1.23
C GLU A 50 -3.62 -3.15 -1.32
N ASP A 51 -2.42 -3.08 -1.90
CA ASP A 51 -1.65 -1.85 -2.10
C ASP A 51 -2.45 -0.79 -2.85
N LEU A 52 -3.15 -1.18 -3.93
CA LEU A 52 -4.00 -0.28 -4.73
C LEU A 52 -5.34 0.05 -4.06
N SER A 53 -5.85 -0.82 -3.19
CA SER A 53 -7.15 -0.62 -2.53
C SER A 53 -7.07 0.32 -1.31
N GLN A 54 -5.88 0.44 -0.71
CA GLN A 54 -5.70 1.34 0.42
C GLN A 54 -5.52 2.77 -0.10
N PRO A 55 -6.34 3.74 0.34
CA PRO A 55 -6.12 5.14 -0.01
C PRO A 55 -4.73 5.51 0.48
N GLN A 56 -3.83 5.92 -0.44
CA GLN A 56 -2.41 6.16 -0.22
C GLN A 56 -2.17 6.59 1.22
N LYS A 57 -1.78 5.64 2.08
CA LYS A 57 -1.62 5.89 3.52
C LYS A 57 -0.59 6.99 3.60
N PRO A 58 -0.94 8.22 4.04
CA PRO A 58 0.07 9.25 4.13
C PRO A 58 1.04 8.72 5.19
N VAL A 59 2.28 8.44 4.77
CA VAL A 59 3.39 8.08 5.65
C VAL A 59 3.77 9.35 6.41
N VAL A 60 2.83 9.90 7.19
CA VAL A 60 3.15 10.91 8.17
C VAL A 60 3.82 10.13 9.29
N SER A 61 5.15 10.04 9.19
CA SER A 61 6.00 9.56 10.27
C SER A 61 5.67 10.39 11.51
N ARG A 62 4.83 9.85 12.40
CA ARG A 62 4.36 10.48 13.66
C ARG A 62 5.47 10.59 14.70
N THR A 63 6.73 10.61 14.27
CA THR A 63 7.90 10.46 15.14
C THR A 63 8.58 11.80 15.40
N ARG A 64 8.55 12.73 14.43
CA ARG A 64 9.29 14.00 14.57
C ARG A 64 8.54 15.07 15.37
N PHE A 65 7.24 15.20 15.15
CA PHE A 65 6.40 16.19 15.83
C PHE A 65 6.32 15.94 17.33
N TRP A 66 6.12 14.67 17.74
CA TRP A 66 6.02 14.32 19.16
C TRP A 66 7.35 14.42 19.91
N GLY A 67 8.47 14.19 19.23
CA GLY A 67 9.81 14.41 19.79
C GLY A 67 10.07 15.90 20.07
N TRP A 68 9.71 16.78 19.13
CA TRP A 68 9.80 18.23 19.32
C TRP A 68 8.85 18.72 20.42
N LEU A 69 7.59 18.26 20.42
CA LEU A 69 6.58 18.64 21.41
C LEU A 69 6.96 18.23 22.84
N ARG A 70 7.56 17.04 23.02
CA ARG A 70 8.07 16.60 24.33
C ARG A 70 9.18 17.50 24.86
N ARG A 71 10.12 17.90 24.00
CA ARG A 71 11.21 18.83 24.38
C ARG A 71 10.67 20.20 24.77
N PHE A 72 9.70 20.70 24.01
CA PHE A 72 9.04 21.97 24.28
C PHE A 72 8.29 21.97 25.62
N TRP A 73 7.51 20.93 25.92
CA TRP A 73 6.83 20.79 27.21
C TRP A 73 7.78 20.68 28.40
N GLY A 74 8.94 20.03 28.23
CA GLY A 74 9.98 19.98 29.25
C GLY A 74 10.54 21.36 29.61
N TRP A 75 10.76 22.21 28.61
CA TRP A 75 11.18 23.61 28.81
C TRP A 75 10.08 24.46 29.45
N LEU A 76 8.84 24.38 28.96
CA LEU A 76 7.68 25.12 29.51
C LEU A 76 7.42 24.79 30.99
N ARG A 77 7.51 23.51 31.37
CA ARG A 77 7.34 23.08 32.76
C ARG A 77 8.46 23.60 33.68
N GLY A 78 9.63 23.95 33.12
CA GLY A 78 10.71 24.62 33.83
C GLY A 78 10.44 26.10 34.06
N TRP A 79 9.79 26.78 33.13
CA TRP A 79 9.38 28.18 33.25
C TRP A 79 8.29 28.38 34.31
N PHE A 80 7.32 27.47 34.39
CA PHE A 80 6.22 27.50 35.36
C PHE A 80 6.61 27.13 36.81
N ARG A 81 7.87 26.80 37.06
CA ARG A 81 8.38 26.39 38.38
C ARG A 81 9.30 27.44 39.03
N ARG A 82 9.29 28.67 38.50
CA ARG A 82 9.88 29.88 39.08
C ARG A 82 8.79 30.85 39.51
#